data_AF-A0A8H4B491-F1
#
_entry.id   AF-A0A8H4B491-F1
#
_cell.length_a   1.000
_cell.length_b   1.000
_cell.length_c   1.000
_cell.angle_alpha   90.00
_cell.angle_beta   90.00
_cell.angle_gamma   90.00
#
_symmetry.space_group_name_H-M   'P 1'
#
loop_
_entity.id
_entity.type
_entity.pdbx_description
1 polymer ?
#
loop_
_entity_poly.entity_id
_entity_poly.type
_entity_poly.pdbx_seq_one_letter_code
_entity_poly.pdbx_strand_id
1 'polypeptide(L)'
;MDGHNESKVMGSLIPYNELQDIKVLNEGGFGKIFQATWVNNLKVERKVALKYLKSSKGFSINIANELIPFEITRSDDYILNYYGITQSLDSDKIYIVMEYAEGGNLFDNLSEGYKDIPWQQKLTRLQSIIKG
;
A
#
# COMPACT_ATOMS: atom_id res chain seq x y z
N MET A 1 -30.05 -2.84 -21.40
CA MET A 1 -29.78 -1.61 -22.14
C MET A 1 -29.67 -0.49 -21.13
N ASP A 2 -28.54 0.11 -20.77
CA ASP A 2 -27.10 -0.09 -20.86
C ASP A 2 -26.58 0.91 -19.80
N GLY A 3 -25.49 0.73 -19.08
CA GLY A 3 -24.49 -0.30 -19.12
C GLY A 3 -23.83 -0.39 -17.75
N HIS A 4 -23.31 -1.57 -17.48
CA HIS A 4 -22.36 -1.80 -16.42
C HIS A 4 -21.21 -0.81 -16.61
N ASN A 5 -21.04 0.11 -15.67
CA ASN A 5 -19.84 0.92 -15.58
C ASN A 5 -18.74 0.06 -14.95
N GLU A 6 -18.37 -1.00 -15.67
CA GLU A 6 -17.11 -1.71 -15.48
C GLU A 6 -15.99 -0.79 -15.96
N SER A 7 -15.63 0.19 -15.12
CA SER A 7 -14.26 0.69 -15.12
C SER A 7 -13.39 -0.40 -14.50
N LYS A 8 -13.18 -1.43 -15.31
CA LYS A 8 -12.15 -2.45 -15.20
C LYS A 8 -10.85 -1.77 -14.77
N VAL A 9 -10.46 -1.93 -13.51
CA VAL A 9 -9.15 -1.50 -13.00
C VAL A 9 -8.11 -2.42 -13.65
N MET A 10 -7.75 -2.13 -14.91
CA MET A 10 -6.54 -2.68 -15.50
C MET A 10 -5.35 -2.04 -14.77
N GLY A 11 -4.53 -2.91 -14.20
CA GLY A 11 -3.45 -2.61 -13.25
C GLY A 11 -2.76 -1.25 -13.44
N SER A 12 -2.82 -0.45 -12.37
CA SER A 12 -2.27 0.88 -12.28
C SER A 12 -0.75 0.84 -12.12
N LEU A 13 -0.04 0.77 -13.25
CA LEU A 13 1.39 1.01 -13.28
C LEU A 13 1.64 2.49 -12.98
N ILE A 14 2.36 2.77 -11.89
CA ILE A 14 2.77 4.12 -11.48
C ILE A 14 4.20 4.35 -11.97
N PRO A 15 4.44 5.36 -12.82
CA PRO A 15 5.79 5.73 -13.23
C PRO A 15 6.67 6.06 -12.03
N TYR A 16 7.86 5.47 -11.96
CA TYR A 16 8.74 5.63 -10.79
C TYR A 16 9.18 7.09 -10.57
N ASN A 17 9.27 7.88 -11.64
CA ASN A 17 9.59 9.30 -11.59
C ASN A 17 8.48 10.19 -11.01
N GLU A 18 7.26 9.68 -10.84
CA GLU A 18 6.19 10.37 -10.12
C GLU A 18 6.37 10.25 -8.58
N LEU A 19 7.30 9.41 -8.12
CA LEU A 19 7.59 9.19 -6.71
C LEU A 19 8.84 9.97 -6.29
N GLN A 20 8.67 10.84 -5.31
CA GLN A 20 9.67 11.77 -4.80
C GLN A 20 9.94 11.52 -3.32
N ASP A 21 11.05 12.06 -2.81
CA ASP A 21 11.44 12.01 -1.39
C ASP A 21 11.42 10.60 -0.77
N ILE A 22 11.83 9.60 -1.57
CA ILE A 22 11.80 8.20 -1.17
C ILE A 22 12.79 7.96 -0.02
N LYS A 23 12.28 7.56 1.14
CA LYS A 23 13.09 7.25 2.34
C LYS A 23 12.67 5.93 2.97
N VAL A 24 13.62 5.21 3.58
CA VAL A 24 13.32 3.98 4.32
C VAL A 24 12.47 4.33 5.54
N LEU A 25 11.32 3.67 5.68
CA LEU A 25 10.44 3.78 6.83
C LEU A 25 10.72 2.67 7.84
N ASN A 26 10.88 1.43 7.37
CA ASN A 26 11.13 0.27 8.21
C ASN A 26 11.87 -0.82 7.42
N GLU A 27 12.67 -1.62 8.12
CA GLU A 27 13.32 -2.81 7.61
C GLU A 27 13.12 -3.96 8.61
N GLY A 28 12.53 -5.06 8.15
CA GLY A 28 12.29 -6.25 8.98
C GLY A 28 12.40 -7.54 8.19
N GLY A 29 12.00 -8.66 8.81
CA GLY A 29 12.11 -9.99 8.20
C GLY A 29 11.33 -10.17 6.89
N PHE A 30 10.35 -9.31 6.62
CA PHE A 30 9.52 -9.32 5.41
C PHE A 30 9.96 -8.29 4.36
N GLY A 31 11.13 -7.66 4.54
CA GLY A 31 11.71 -6.70 3.60
C GLY A 31 11.65 -5.25 4.08
N LYS A 32 11.87 -4.33 3.14
CA LYS A 32 11.90 -2.89 3.36
C LYS A 32 10.59 -2.23 2.98
N ILE A 33 10.15 -1.31 3.81
CA ILE A 33 9.05 -0.38 3.53
C ILE A 33 9.67 1.00 3.39
N PHE A 34 9.27 1.73 2.36
CA PHE A 34 9.69 3.10 2.11
C PHE A 34 8.48 4.03 2.20
N GLN A 35 8.71 5.27 2.60
CA GLN A 35 7.77 6.37 2.42
C GLN A 35 8.18 7.15 1.17
N ALA A 36 7.20 7.64 0.41
CA ALA A 36 7.44 8.61 -0.66
C ALA A 36 6.29 9.61 -0.78
N THR A 37 6.53 10.66 -1.56
CA THR A 37 5.52 11.59 -2.06
C THR A 37 5.20 11.21 -3.50
N TRP A 38 3.97 10.80 -3.78
CA TRP A 38 3.47 10.57 -5.13
C TRP A 38 2.84 11.85 -5.67
N VAL A 39 3.38 12.37 -6.76
CA VAL A 39 2.85 13.53 -7.49
C VAL A 39 2.26 13.05 -8.81
N ASN A 40 0.93 12.98 -8.88
CA ASN A 40 0.27 12.52 -10.08
C ASN A 40 0.29 13.58 -11.21
N ASN A 41 -0.20 13.21 -12.39
CA ASN A 41 -0.28 14.10 -13.56
C ASN A 41 -1.10 15.39 -13.34
N LEU A 42 -1.95 15.43 -12.32
CA LEU A 42 -2.73 16.62 -11.93
C LEU A 42 -1.99 17.48 -10.90
N LYS A 43 -0.72 17.17 -10.60
CA LYS A 43 0.11 17.82 -9.56
C LYS A 43 -0.49 17.75 -8.16
N VAL A 44 -1.28 16.72 -7.89
CA VAL A 44 -1.78 16.43 -6.54
C VAL A 44 -0.75 15.57 -5.85
N GLU A 45 -0.27 16.04 -4.70
CA GLU A 45 0.68 15.33 -3.86
C GLU A 45 -0.05 14.41 -2.89
N ARG A 46 0.48 13.19 -2.72
CA ARG A 46 -0.01 12.21 -1.76
C ARG A 46 1.16 11.50 -1.10
N LYS A 47 1.13 11.36 0.22
CA LYS A 47 2.07 10.49 0.94
C LYS A 47 1.68 9.03 0.71
N VAL A 48 2.64 8.21 0.29
CA VAL A 48 2.44 6.79 -0.02
C VAL A 48 3.48 5.92 0.67
N ALA A 49 3.14 4.64 0.88
CA ALA A 49 4.07 3.61 1.29
C ALA A 49 4.45 2.75 0.09
N LEU A 50 5.74 2.42 -0.03
CA LEU A 50 6.26 1.46 -0.99
C LEU A 50 6.71 0.20 -0.28
N LYS A 51 6.15 -0.94 -0.65
CA LYS A 51 6.58 -2.24 -0.16
C LYS A 51 7.27 -3.02 -1.27
N TYR A 52 8.51 -3.42 -1.02
CA TYR A 52 9.26 -4.24 -1.98
C TYR A 52 8.56 -5.59 -2.20
N LEU A 53 8.35 -5.95 -3.45
CA LEU A 53 7.91 -7.28 -3.84
C LEU A 53 9.14 -8.08 -4.28
N LYS A 54 9.38 -9.22 -3.63
CA LYS A 54 10.55 -10.06 -3.91
C LYS A 54 10.61 -10.40 -5.40
N SER A 55 11.70 -10.00 -6.06
CA SER A 55 11.97 -10.39 -7.44
C SER A 55 12.49 -11.83 -7.44
N SER A 56 11.63 -12.78 -7.85
CA SER A 56 12.07 -14.13 -8.19
C SER A 56 12.29 -14.22 -9.69
N LYS A 57 13.19 -15.10 -10.15
CA LYS A 57 13.39 -15.33 -11.59
C LYS A 57 12.05 -15.71 -12.23
N GLY A 58 11.57 -14.87 -13.15
CA GLY A 58 10.29 -15.05 -13.85
C GLY A 58 9.16 -14.15 -13.39
N PHE A 59 9.33 -13.37 -12.30
CA PHE A 59 8.32 -12.42 -11.85
C PHE A 59 8.53 -11.04 -12.48
N SER A 60 7.79 -10.75 -13.55
CA SER A 60 7.87 -9.49 -14.29
C SER A 60 6.84 -8.47 -13.80
N ILE A 61 7.06 -7.19 -14.12
CA ILE A 61 6.10 -6.12 -13.82
C ILE A 61 4.73 -6.37 -14.45
N ASN A 62 4.68 -7.01 -15.61
CA ASN A 62 3.42 -7.34 -16.29
C ASN A 62 2.62 -8.38 -15.48
N ILE A 63 3.28 -9.44 -15.01
CA ILE A 63 2.67 -10.47 -14.17
C ILE A 63 2.21 -9.86 -12.84
N ALA A 64 3.05 -9.00 -12.24
CA ALA A 64 2.71 -8.28 -11.03
C ALA A 64 1.45 -7.42 -11.21
N ASN A 65 1.35 -6.72 -12.34
CA ASN A 65 0.23 -5.82 -12.65
C ASN A 65 -1.09 -6.56 -12.85
N GLU A 66 -1.04 -7.83 -13.22
CA GLU A 66 -2.22 -8.68 -13.39
C GLU A 66 -2.66 -9.34 -12.07
N LEU A 67 -1.72 -9.84 -11.27
CA LEU A 67 -2.04 -10.66 -10.10
C LEU A 67 -2.30 -9.83 -8.84
N ILE A 68 -1.50 -8.79 -8.59
CA ILE A 68 -1.50 -8.06 -7.33
C ILE A 68 -2.81 -7.30 -7.07
N PRO A 69 -3.43 -6.61 -8.05
CA PRO A 69 -4.69 -5.92 -7.79
C PRO A 69 -5.74 -6.87 -7.23
N PHE A 70 -5.90 -8.07 -7.79
CA PHE A 70 -6.90 -9.03 -7.32
C PHE A 70 -6.70 -9.48 -5.87
N GLU A 71 -5.46 -9.59 -5.41
CA GLU A 71 -5.14 -9.98 -4.04
C GLU A 71 -5.37 -8.84 -3.02
N ILE A 72 -5.17 -7.58 -3.43
CA ILE A 72 -5.17 -6.43 -2.52
C ILE A 72 -6.47 -5.61 -2.59
N THR A 73 -7.20 -5.61 -3.71
CA THR A 73 -8.40 -4.77 -3.89
C THR A 73 -9.69 -5.35 -3.31
N ARG A 74 -9.62 -6.22 -2.29
CA ARG A 74 -10.79 -6.48 -1.44
C ARG A 74 -11.02 -5.22 -0.60
N SER A 75 -11.66 -4.23 -1.20
CA SER A 75 -11.81 -2.89 -0.64
C SER A 75 -12.85 -2.92 0.49
N ASP A 76 -12.37 -2.97 1.72
CA ASP A 76 -13.13 -2.62 2.92
C ASP A 76 -12.44 -1.42 3.59
N ASP A 77 -13.19 -0.59 4.33
CA ASP A 77 -12.69 0.61 5.03
C ASP A 77 -11.52 0.36 6.01
N TYR A 78 -11.16 -0.91 6.22
CA TYR A 78 -10.16 -1.38 7.18
C TYR A 78 -8.88 -1.92 6.50
N ILE A 79 -8.84 -1.97 5.17
CA ILE A 79 -7.66 -2.38 4.39
C ILE A 79 -7.05 -1.14 3.73
N LEU A 80 -5.72 -1.01 3.80
CA LEU A 80 -5.00 0.11 3.17
C LEU A 80 -5.27 0.15 1.67
N ASN A 81 -5.55 1.34 1.15
CA ASN A 81 -5.84 1.50 -0.27
C ASN A 81 -4.63 1.10 -1.13
N TYR A 82 -4.86 0.21 -2.09
CA TYR A 82 -3.92 -0.09 -3.15
C TYR A 82 -3.99 0.99 -4.22
N TYR A 83 -2.83 1.56 -4.60
CA TYR A 83 -2.77 2.53 -5.69
C TYR A 83 -2.18 1.95 -6.96
N GLY A 84 -1.26 1.00 -6.86
CA GLY A 84 -0.60 0.46 -8.04
C GLY A 84 0.70 -0.27 -7.73
N ILE A 85 1.46 -0.50 -8.79
CA ILE A 85 2.84 -0.97 -8.69
C ILE A 85 3.78 -0.05 -9.46
N THR A 86 5.05 -0.08 -9.10
CA THR A 86 6.10 0.66 -9.81
C THR A 86 7.36 -0.19 -9.94
N GLN A 87 8.17 0.07 -10.96
CA GLN A 87 9.47 -0.56 -11.15
C GLN A 87 10.57 0.50 -11.05
N SER A 88 11.57 0.24 -10.22
CA SER A 88 12.74 1.12 -10.10
C SER A 88 13.45 1.29 -11.43
N LEU A 89 13.96 2.49 -11.71
CA LEU A 89 14.79 2.73 -12.90
C LEU A 89 16.16 2.03 -12.80
N ASP A 90 16.73 1.99 -11.59
CA ASP A 90 18.09 1.48 -11.37
C ASP A 90 18.16 -0.02 -11.04
N SER A 91 17.02 -0.69 -10.95
CA SER A 91 16.97 -2.09 -10.55
C SER A 91 15.67 -2.76 -11.01
N ASP A 92 15.72 -4.05 -11.31
CA ASP A 92 14.54 -4.89 -11.60
C ASP A 92 13.67 -5.15 -10.35
N LYS A 93 13.61 -4.16 -9.45
CA LYS A 93 12.82 -4.19 -8.22
C LYS A 93 11.46 -3.60 -8.49
N ILE A 94 10.44 -4.38 -8.14
CA ILE A 94 9.05 -4.02 -8.22
C ILE A 94 8.57 -3.66 -6.81
N TYR A 95 7.80 -2.59 -6.71
CA TYR A 95 7.20 -2.13 -5.46
C TYR A 95 5.70 -2.03 -5.62
N ILE A 96 4.98 -2.41 -4.56
CA ILE A 96 3.57 -2.04 -4.40
C ILE A 96 3.53 -0.62 -3.85
N VAL A 97 2.68 0.22 -4.45
CA VAL A 97 2.36 1.57 -3.97
C VAL A 97 0.98 1.52 -3.31
N MET A 98 0.93 1.91 -2.04
CA MET A 98 -0.28 1.86 -1.23
C MET A 98 -0.39 3.05 -0.30
N GLU A 99 -1.54 3.19 0.34
CA GLU A 99 -1.82 4.20 1.35
C GLU A 99 -0.76 4.20 2.46
N TYR A 100 -0.30 5.39 2.82
CA TYR A 100 0.55 5.58 3.98
C TYR A 100 -0.31 5.65 5.25
N ALA A 101 -0.14 4.70 6.15
CA ALA A 101 -0.81 4.71 7.45
C ALA A 101 -0.14 5.74 8.38
N GLU A 102 -0.73 6.93 8.52
CA GLU A 102 -0.21 7.99 9.42
C GLU A 102 -0.12 7.51 10.88
N GLY A 103 -0.99 6.58 11.27
CA GLY A 103 -0.95 5.96 12.58
C GLY A 103 0.26 5.05 12.79
N GLY A 104 1.01 4.65 11.76
CA GLY A 104 2.14 3.73 11.91
C GLY A 104 1.73 2.29 12.25
N ASN A 105 2.63 1.53 12.87
CA ASN A 105 2.40 0.11 13.19
C ASN A 105 1.43 -0.04 14.37
N LEU A 106 0.36 -0.80 14.16
CA LEU A 106 -0.63 -1.10 15.19
C LEU A 106 -0.02 -1.64 16.49
N PHE A 107 1.00 -2.51 16.41
CA PHE A 107 1.65 -3.09 17.59
C PHE A 107 2.29 -2.00 18.46
N ASP A 108 3.07 -1.11 17.86
CA ASP A 108 3.75 -0.03 18.57
C ASP A 108 2.72 0.89 19.23
N ASN A 109 1.67 1.28 18.49
CA ASN A 109 0.56 2.11 18.98
C ASN A 109 -0.30 1.46 20.07
N LEU A 110 -0.34 0.13 20.11
CA LEU A 110 -1.03 -0.58 21.18
C LEU A 110 -0.11 -0.79 22.37
N SER A 111 1.19 -0.91 22.17
CA SER A 111 2.16 -1.10 23.24
C SER A 111 2.40 0.19 24.04
N GLU A 112 2.39 1.34 23.37
CA GLU A 112 2.44 2.67 23.99
C GLU A 112 1.03 3.09 24.42
N GLY A 113 0.81 3.32 25.73
CA GLY A 113 -0.48 3.83 26.22
C GLY A 113 -1.64 2.84 26.24
N TYR A 114 -1.40 1.52 26.09
CA TYR A 114 -2.46 0.48 26.18
C TYR A 114 -3.39 0.69 27.37
N LYS A 115 -2.82 1.03 28.53
CA LYS A 115 -3.56 1.18 29.80
C LYS A 115 -4.52 2.37 29.76
N ASP A 116 -4.21 3.39 28.96
CA ASP A 116 -4.93 4.66 28.90
C ASP A 116 -6.01 4.67 27.80
N ILE A 117 -6.02 3.68 26.90
CA ILE A 117 -7.05 3.53 25.86
C ILE A 117 -8.34 2.95 26.49
N PRO A 118 -9.50 3.63 26.36
CA PRO A 118 -10.78 3.12 26.84
C PRO A 118 -11.15 1.77 26.23
N TRP A 119 -11.78 0.89 27.01
CA TRP A 119 -12.15 -0.47 26.58
C TRP A 119 -13.00 -0.49 25.30
N GLN A 120 -13.93 0.45 25.16
CA GLN A 120 -14.75 0.59 23.97
C GLN A 120 -13.91 0.84 22.71
N GLN A 121 -12.91 1.70 22.79
CA GLN A 121 -12.02 1.97 21.65
C GLN A 121 -11.16 0.74 21.32
N LYS A 122 -10.71 -0.02 22.32
CA LYS A 122 -10.01 -1.30 22.10
C LYS A 122 -10.89 -2.28 21.33
N LEU A 123 -12.16 -2.42 21.74
CA LEU A 123 -13.10 -3.31 21.07
C LEU A 123 -13.39 -2.86 19.63
N THR A 124 -13.57 -1.56 19.39
CA THR A 124 -13.75 -1.03 18.03
C THR A 124 -12.54 -1.33 17.15
N ARG A 125 -11.31 -1.13 17.64
CA ARG A 125 -10.08 -1.48 16.90
C ARG A 125 -10.02 -2.96 16.56
N LEU A 126 -10.35 -3.85 17.51
CA LEU A 126 -10.41 -5.30 17.26
C LEU A 126 -11.46 -5.66 16.21
N GLN A 127 -12.65 -5.04 16.26
CA GLN A 127 -13.69 -5.24 15.26
C GLN A 127 -13.24 -4.80 13.85
N SER A 128 -12.49 -3.70 13.75
CA SER A 128 -11.87 -3.26 12.49
C SER A 128 -10.88 -4.29 11.95
N ILE A 129 -10.03 -4.86 12.81
CA ILE A 129 -9.05 -5.89 12.42
C ILE A 129 -9.73 -7.18 11.95
N ILE A 130 -10.87 -7.56 12.55
CA ILE A 130 -11.62 -8.77 12.15
C ILE A 130 -12.33 -8.57 10.81
N LYS A 131 -12.72 -7.32 10.49
CA LYS A 131 -13.48 -7.00 9.28
C LYS A 131 -12.60 -6.87 8.03
N GLY A 132 -11.38 -6.36 8.17
CA GLY A 132 -10.38 -6.32 7.08
C GLY A 132 -9.73 -7.67 6.88
#